data_AF-A0A9Q4FY80-F1
#
_entry.id   AF-A0A9Q4FY80-F1
#
_cell.length_a   1.000
_cell.length_b   1.000
_cell.length_c   1.000
_cell.angle_alpha   90.00
_cell.angle_beta   90.00
_cell.angle_gamma   90.00
#
_symmetry.space_group_name_H-M   'P 1'
#
loop_
_entity.id
_entity.type
_entity.pdbx_description
1 polymer ?
#
loop_
_entity_poly.entity_id
_entity_poly.type
_entity_poly.pdbx_seq_one_letter_code
_entity_poly.pdbx_strand_id
1 'polypeptide(L)' 'MKKHYILLSLLSLISGMILIFFIQILDVYRDLAIKTTNYEGDLNYTLLSSNLIIVPMILLSMAVLFLIVGIIAKK' A
#
# COMPACT_ATOMS: atom_id res chain seq x y z
N MET A 1 26.78 2.77 -5.30
CA MET A 1 25.90 2.74 -4.11
C MET A 1 24.73 3.72 -4.18
N LYS A 2 24.90 5.00 -4.54
CA LYS A 2 23.83 6.03 -4.55
C LYS A 2 22.59 5.68 -5.40
N LYS A 3 22.81 5.12 -6.60
CA LYS A 3 21.73 4.65 -7.51
C LYS A 3 20.87 3.53 -6.89
N HIS A 4 21.44 2.73 -6.00
CA HIS A 4 20.71 1.62 -5.37
C HIS A 4 19.66 2.14 -4.38
N TYR A 5 19.96 3.14 -3.55
CA TYR A 5 18.99 3.70 -2.58
C TYR A 5 17.80 4.36 -3.26
N ILE A 6 18.03 5.08 -4.36
CA ILE A 6 16.95 5.70 -5.15
C ILE A 6 16.10 4.61 -5.83
N LEU A 7 16.73 3.54 -6.36
CA LEU A 7 16.01 2.42 -6.95
C LEU A 7 15.16 1.66 -5.91
N LEU A 8 15.71 1.41 -4.71
CA LEU A 8 15.01 0.80 -3.57
C LEU A 8 13.83 1.64 -3.11
N SER A 9 14.00 2.97 -3.07
CA SER A 9 12.91 3.91 -2.77
C SER A 9 11.77 3.81 -3.79
N LEU A 10 12.09 3.83 -5.08
CA LEU A 10 11.09 3.69 -6.15
C LEU A 10 10.37 2.34 -6.11
N LEU A 11 11.12 1.24 -5.90
CA LEU A 11 10.54 -0.09 -5.79
C LEU A 11 9.57 -0.19 -4.60
N SER A 12 9.95 0.37 -3.45
CA SER A 12 9.12 0.37 -2.24
C SER A 12 7.86 1.23 -2.41
N LEU A 13 7.98 2.36 -3.13
CA LEU A 13 6.85 3.23 -3.45
C LEU A 13 5.87 2.51 -4.38
N ILE A 14 6.37 1.94 -5.48
CA ILE A 14 5.54 1.22 -6.47
C ILE A 14 4.86 0.02 -5.82
N SER A 15 5.57 -0.77 -5.02
CA SER A 15 4.98 -1.94 -4.35
C SER A 15 3.91 -1.54 -3.33
N GLY A 16 4.13 -0.47 -2.55
CA GLY A 16 3.12 0.09 -1.65
C GLY A 16 1.87 0.56 -2.39
N MET A 17 2.03 1.26 -3.52
CA MET A 17 0.91 1.71 -4.35
C MET A 17 0.13 0.55 -4.96
N ILE A 18 0.83 -0.47 -5.47
CA ILE A 18 0.21 -1.68 -6.02
C ILE A 18 -0.63 -2.38 -4.94
N LEU A 19 -0.11 -2.50 -3.72
CA LEU A 19 -0.84 -3.09 -2.60
C LEU A 19 -2.12 -2.31 -2.24
N ILE A 20 -2.05 -0.98 -2.19
CA ILE A 20 -3.25 -0.14 -1.98
C ILE A 20 -4.28 -0.40 -3.07
N PHE A 21 -3.84 -0.47 -4.33
CA PHE A 21 -4.72 -0.76 -5.47
C PHE A 21 -5.40 -2.14 -5.34
N PHE A 22 -4.68 -3.17 -4.92
CA PHE A 22 -5.28 -4.49 -4.65
C PHE A 22 -6.26 -4.47 -3.49
N ILE A 23 -5.95 -3.76 -2.41
CA ILE A 23 -6.86 -3.58 -1.27
C ILE A 23 -8.18 -2.92 -1.72
N GLN A 24 -8.09 -1.91 -2.59
CA GLN A 24 -9.27 -1.25 -3.16
C GLN A 24 -10.12 -2.19 -4.03
N ILE A 25 -9.47 -2.99 -4.90
CA ILE A 25 -10.19 -3.98 -5.72
C ILE A 25 -10.91 -5.00 -4.84
N LEU A 26 -10.25 -5.48 -3.78
CA LEU A 26 -10.85 -6.42 -2.83
C LEU A 26 -12.03 -5.78 -2.10
N ASP A 27 -11.97 -4.50 -1.77
CA ASP A 27 -13.07 -3.78 -1.12
C ASP A 27 -14.29 -3.72 -2.05
N VAL A 28 -14.07 -3.37 -3.31
CA VAL A 28 -15.13 -3.38 -4.34
C VAL A 28 -15.72 -4.78 -4.51
N TYR A 29 -14.87 -5.81 -4.60
CA TYR A 29 -15.35 -7.18 -4.72
C TYR A 29 -16.17 -7.62 -3.50
N ARG A 30 -15.73 -7.25 -2.28
CA ARG A 30 -16.44 -7.53 -1.04
C ARG A 30 -17.82 -6.86 -1.01
N ASP A 31 -17.88 -5.58 -1.38
CA ASP A 31 -19.13 -4.82 -1.46
C ASP A 31 -20.11 -5.43 -2.47
N LEU A 32 -19.61 -5.86 -3.63
CA LEU A 32 -20.42 -6.57 -4.61
C LEU A 32 -20.89 -7.92 -4.05
N ALA A 33 -20.03 -8.67 -3.38
CA ALA A 33 -20.38 -9.95 -2.79
C ALA A 33 -21.48 -9.80 -1.74
N ILE A 34 -21.37 -8.83 -0.82
CA ILE A 34 -22.39 -8.54 0.21
C ILE A 34 -23.72 -8.12 -0.41
N LYS A 35 -23.69 -7.35 -1.51
CA LYS A 35 -24.92 -6.87 -2.17
C LYS A 35 -25.60 -7.91 -3.05
N THR A 36 -24.86 -8.87 -3.60
CA THR A 36 -25.37 -9.83 -4.60
C THR A 36 -25.62 -11.22 -4.04
N THR A 37 -24.83 -11.62 -3.06
CA THR A 37 -25.04 -12.83 -2.27
C THR A 37 -25.41 -12.39 -0.86
N ASN A 38 -26.30 -13.09 -0.15
CA ASN A 38 -26.66 -12.78 1.24
C ASN A 38 -25.47 -13.03 2.21
N TYR A 39 -24.30 -12.51 1.87
CA TYR A 39 -23.08 -12.58 2.63
C TYR A 39 -23.21 -11.59 3.77
N GLU A 40 -23.21 -12.07 5.01
CA GLU A 40 -23.22 -11.20 6.17
C GLU A 40 -21.91 -10.38 6.19
N GLY A 41 -22.04 -9.07 6.13
CA GLY A 41 -20.91 -8.15 6.16
C GLY A 41 -21.37 -6.71 6.33
N ASP A 42 -20.58 -5.92 7.05
CA ASP A 42 -20.84 -4.50 7.25
C ASP A 42 -20.37 -3.72 6.02
N LEU A 43 -21.25 -3.01 5.33
CA LEU A 43 -20.93 -2.17 4.16
C LEU A 43 -20.19 -0.87 4.54
N ASN A 44 -20.17 -0.50 5.82
CA ASN A 44 -19.45 0.69 6.29
C ASN A 44 -17.98 0.40 6.61
N TYR A 45 -17.63 -0.88 6.75
CA TYR A 45 -16.25 -1.30 6.91
C TYR A 45 -15.50 -1.20 5.59
N THR A 46 -14.28 -0.65 5.61
CA THR A 46 -13.40 -0.63 4.43
C THR A 46 -12.13 -1.41 4.74
N LEU A 47 -11.59 -2.12 3.75
CA LEU A 47 -10.29 -2.79 3.92
C LEU A 47 -9.15 -1.78 4.10
N LEU A 48 -9.34 -0.51 3.73
CA LEU A 48 -8.42 0.57 4.11
C LEU A 48 -8.46 0.90 5.60
N SER A 49 -9.61 0.78 6.26
CA SER A 49 -9.72 0.93 7.72
C SER A 49 -9.23 -0.28 8.50
N SER A 50 -8.88 -1.36 7.80
CA SER A 50 -8.36 -2.58 8.40
C SER A 50 -6.88 -2.50 8.73
N ASN A 51 -6.41 -3.38 9.60
CA ASN A 51 -4.98 -3.56 9.87
C ASN A 51 -4.17 -3.95 8.63
N LEU A 52 -4.81 -4.40 7.54
CA LEU A 52 -4.13 -4.76 6.29
C LEU A 52 -3.44 -3.56 5.63
N ILE A 53 -3.91 -2.33 5.90
CA ILE A 53 -3.27 -1.09 5.40
C ILE A 53 -1.89 -0.83 6.01
N ILE A 54 -1.54 -1.49 7.12
CA ILE A 54 -0.22 -1.35 7.77
C ILE A 54 0.90 -1.75 6.81
N VAL A 55 0.72 -2.77 5.98
CA VAL A 55 1.76 -3.25 5.05
C VAL A 55 2.14 -2.18 4.01
N PRO A 56 1.20 -1.60 3.22
CA PRO A 56 1.54 -0.52 2.32
C PRO A 56 2.05 0.74 3.04
N MET A 57 1.59 1.03 4.26
CA MET A 57 2.12 2.13 5.08
C MET A 57 3.60 1.95 5.46
N ILE A 58 4.01 0.73 5.80
CA ILE A 58 5.41 0.40 6.08
C ILE A 58 6.25 0.56 4.81
N LEU A 59 5.77 0.06 3.67
CA LEU A 59 6.47 0.20 2.39
C LEU A 59 6.64 1.66 1.97
N LEU A 60 5.61 2.48 2.19
CA LEU A 60 5.67 3.92 1.94
C LEU A 60 6.68 4.60 2.87
N SER A 61 6.70 4.22 4.16
CA SER A 61 7.68 4.72 5.12
C SER A 61 9.12 4.34 4.74
N MET A 62 9.33 3.09 4.29
CA MET A 62 10.62 2.63 3.75
C MET A 62 11.02 3.40 2.49
N ALA A 63 10.08 3.67 1.58
CA ALA A 63 10.33 4.45 0.38
C ALA A 63 10.87 5.85 0.72
N VAL A 64 10.27 6.51 1.71
CA VAL A 64 10.71 7.83 2.20
C VAL A 64 12.10 7.75 2.84
N LEU A 65 12.35 6.76 3.71
CA LEU A 65 13.65 6.59 4.36
C LEU A 65 14.77 6.39 3.33
N PHE A 66 14.58 5.51 2.35
CA PHE A 66 15.57 5.28 1.31
C PHE A 66 15.78 6.49 0.40
N LEU A 67 14.73 7.29 0.17
CA LEU A 67 14.84 8.54 -0.58
C LEU A 67 15.73 9.54 0.16
N ILE A 68 15.48 9.74 1.46
CA ILE A 68 16.26 10.65 2.31
C ILE A 68 17.72 10.22 2.36
N VAL A 69 18.00 8.94 2.62
CA VAL A 69 19.37 8.40 2.62
C VAL A 69 20.03 8.59 1.24
N GLY A 70 19.30 8.33 0.15
CA GLY A 70 19.79 8.55 -1.21
C GLY A 70 20.16 10.01 -1.51
N ILE A 71 19.40 10.97 -0.98
CA ILE A 71 19.65 12.40 -1.11
C ILE A 71 20.84 12.84 -0.24
N ILE A 72 20.92 12.40 1.02
CA ILE A 72 22.02 12.76 1.93
C ILE A 72 23.34 12.20 1.41
N ALA A 73 23.36 10.93 0.99
CA ALA A 73 24.54 10.32 0.38
C ALA A 73 24.95 10.96 -0.97
N LYS A 74 24.13 11.87 -1.53
CA LYS A 74 24.45 12.64 -2.73
C LYS A 74 25.36 13.84 -2.41
N LYS A 75 25.21 14.47 -1.24
CA LYS A 75 26.17 15.47 -0.71
C LYS A 75 27.51 14.80 -0.41
#